data_AF-A0A7W0KQA7-F1
#
_entry.id   AF-A0A7W0KQA7-F1
#
_cell.length_a   1.000
_cell.length_b   1.000
_cell.length_c   1.000
_cell.angle_alpha   90.00
_cell.angle_beta   90.00
_cell.angle_gamma   90.00
#
_symmetry.space_group_name_H-M   'P 1'
#
loop_
_entity.id
_entity.type
_entity.pdbx_description
1 polymer ?
#
loop_
_entity_poly.entity_id
_entity_poly.type
_entity_poly.pdbx_seq_one_letter_code
_entity_poly.pdbx_strand_id
1 'polypeptide(L)'
;MPEADRTMFRTCPLCEATCGLEISVVDQRVTRIRGDRDDVFSHGFICPKGSTLRQLHDDPDRLRRPLVRRHGELVEVSWEEAFAEVDRLLLPILAEHGRDAVASYVGNPNAHNLAGLLYV
;
A
#
# COMPACT_ATOMS: atom_id res chain seq x y z
N MET A 1 -11.62 9.48 -24.85
CA MET A 1 -11.48 8.67 -23.62
C MET A 1 -12.85 8.60 -22.97
N PRO A 2 -13.28 7.45 -22.41
CA PRO A 2 -14.54 7.37 -21.69
C PRO A 2 -14.54 8.38 -20.53
N GLU A 3 -15.70 8.98 -20.29
CA GLU A 3 -15.92 9.86 -19.13
C GLU A 3 -15.78 9.04 -17.85
N ALA A 4 -15.18 9.64 -16.81
CA ALA A 4 -15.00 8.97 -15.53
C ALA A 4 -16.36 8.82 -14.84
N ASP A 5 -16.68 7.62 -14.35
CA ASP A 5 -17.85 7.43 -13.49
C ASP A 5 -17.60 7.98 -12.08
N ARG A 6 -16.33 8.02 -11.68
CA ARG A 6 -15.90 8.51 -10.38
C ARG A 6 -14.53 9.18 -10.45
N THR A 7 -14.43 10.35 -9.85
CA THR A 7 -13.17 11.04 -9.55
C THR A 7 -12.86 10.91 -8.07
N MET A 8 -11.62 10.57 -7.73
CA MET A 8 -11.15 10.39 -6.36
C MET A 8 -9.90 11.24 -6.11
N PHE A 9 -9.84 11.89 -4.95
CA PHE A 9 -8.69 12.70 -4.54
C PHE A 9 -7.88 11.98 -3.47
N ARG A 10 -6.56 11.89 -3.64
CA ARG A 10 -5.66 11.17 -2.73
C ARG A 10 -4.32 11.88 -2.61
N THR A 11 -3.69 11.77 -1.46
CA THR A 11 -2.29 12.14 -1.28
C THR A 11 -1.39 11.11 -1.97
N CYS A 12 -0.43 11.56 -2.76
CA CYS A 12 0.60 10.71 -3.34
C CYS A 12 1.44 10.09 -2.21
N PRO A 13 1.53 8.76 -2.10
CA PRO A 13 2.10 8.12 -0.92
C PRO A 13 3.61 7.83 -1.04
N LEU A 14 4.27 8.32 -2.10
CA LEU A 14 5.62 7.84 -2.48
C LEU A 14 6.78 8.56 -1.80
N CYS A 15 6.61 9.82 -1.39
CA CYS A 15 7.65 10.63 -0.77
C CYS A 15 7.03 11.74 0.10
N GLU A 16 7.87 12.43 0.87
CA GLU A 16 7.53 13.50 1.79
C GLU A 16 6.88 14.73 1.13
N ALA A 17 6.98 14.86 -0.20
CA ALA A 17 6.33 15.93 -0.95
C ALA A 17 4.81 15.81 -0.98
N THR A 18 4.25 14.62 -0.72
CA THR A 18 2.81 14.40 -0.45
C THR A 18 1.84 15.11 -1.41
N CYS A 19 2.18 15.19 -2.70
CA CYS A 19 1.38 15.91 -3.70
C CYS A 19 -0.07 15.39 -3.80
N GLY A 20 -1.04 16.28 -4.02
CA GLY A 20 -2.42 15.93 -4.27
C GLY A 20 -2.64 15.29 -5.65
N LEU A 21 -3.32 14.15 -5.67
CA LEU A 21 -3.69 13.40 -6.87
C LEU A 21 -5.18 13.50 -7.11
N GLU A 22 -5.55 13.72 -8.37
CA GLU A 22 -6.89 13.46 -8.88
C GLU A 22 -6.84 12.20 -9.76
N ILE A 23 -7.67 11.22 -9.40
CA ILE A 23 -7.71 9.89 -9.99
C ILE A 23 -9.08 9.68 -10.64
N SER A 24 -9.09 9.44 -11.94
CA SER A 24 -10.28 9.08 -12.71
C SER A 24 -10.44 7.56 -12.74
N VAL A 25 -11.65 7.09 -12.44
CA VAL A 25 -12.03 5.68 -12.46
C VAL A 25 -13.17 5.47 -13.45
N VAL A 26 -13.15 4.32 -14.14
CA VAL A 26 -14.22 3.80 -15.00
C VAL A 26 -14.26 2.30 -14.81
N ASP A 27 -15.44 1.72 -14.53
CA ASP A 27 -15.60 0.26 -14.35
C ASP A 27 -14.63 -0.31 -13.31
N GLN A 28 -14.45 0.40 -12.20
CA GLN A 28 -13.50 0.08 -11.12
C GLN A 28 -12.01 0.06 -11.52
N ARG A 29 -11.66 0.55 -12.71
CA ARG A 29 -10.28 0.65 -13.19
C ARG A 29 -9.83 2.09 -13.21
N VAL A 30 -8.61 2.34 -12.73
CA VAL A 30 -7.97 3.65 -12.85
C VAL A 30 -7.68 3.90 -14.32
N THR A 31 -8.21 4.98 -14.89
CA THR A 31 -7.99 5.35 -16.30
C THR A 31 -7.04 6.52 -16.46
N ARG A 32 -6.96 7.39 -15.45
CA ARG A 32 -6.08 8.56 -15.46
C ARG A 32 -5.69 8.99 -14.05
N ILE A 33 -4.46 9.46 -13.91
CA ILE A 33 -3.96 10.14 -12.71
C ILE A 33 -3.35 11.46 -13.15
N ARG A 34 -3.73 12.54 -12.49
CA ARG A 34 -3.11 13.86 -12.64
C ARG A 34 -2.97 14.52 -11.28
N GLY A 35 -2.28 15.67 -11.24
CA GLY A 35 -2.29 16.52 -10.06
C GLY A 35 -3.68 17.10 -9.82
N ASP A 36 -4.07 17.10 -8.56
CA ASP A 36 -5.23 17.85 -8.07
C ASP A 36 -4.89 19.34 -8.12
N ARG A 37 -5.67 20.11 -8.90
CA ARG A 37 -5.42 21.55 -9.10
C ARG A 37 -5.75 22.37 -7.85
N ASP A 38 -6.66 21.86 -7.02
CA ASP A 38 -7.13 22.54 -5.83
C ASP A 38 -6.37 22.10 -4.57
N ASP A 39 -5.40 21.18 -4.73
CA ASP A 39 -4.52 20.77 -3.64
C ASP A 39 -3.69 21.94 -3.13
N VAL A 40 -3.76 22.15 -1.80
CA VAL A 40 -3.19 23.33 -1.12
C VAL A 40 -1.66 23.38 -1.16
N PHE A 41 -0.99 22.25 -1.39
CA PHE A 41 0.46 22.16 -1.37
C PHE A 41 1.05 22.14 -2.78
N SER A 42 0.50 21.28 -3.64
CA SER A 42 1.07 21.00 -4.96
C SER A 42 0.43 21.78 -6.11
N HIS A 43 -0.77 22.33 -5.93
CA HIS A 43 -1.48 23.14 -6.95
C HIS A 43 -1.49 22.50 -8.35
N GLY A 44 -1.67 21.18 -8.41
CA GLY A 44 -1.72 20.41 -9.64
C GLY A 44 -0.37 19.90 -10.16
N PHE A 45 0.74 20.24 -9.51
CA PHE A 45 2.04 19.69 -9.86
C PHE A 45 2.22 18.27 -9.30
N ILE A 46 2.60 17.33 -10.17
CA ILE A 46 3.06 15.99 -9.78
C ILE A 46 4.27 15.59 -10.62
N CYS A 47 5.18 14.81 -10.06
CA CYS A 47 6.28 14.22 -10.81
C CYS A 47 5.83 12.97 -11.61
N PRO A 48 6.66 12.44 -12.54
CA PRO A 48 6.31 11.27 -13.33
C PRO A 48 5.90 10.05 -12.49
N LYS A 49 6.50 9.86 -11.30
CA LYS A 49 6.18 8.74 -10.39
C LYS A 49 4.71 8.74 -9.96
N GLY A 50 4.15 9.92 -9.68
CA GLY A 50 2.75 10.04 -9.27
C GLY A 50 1.80 9.70 -10.42
N SER A 51 2.12 10.14 -11.63
CA SER A 51 1.30 9.90 -12.82
C SER A 51 1.24 8.42 -13.23
N THR A 52 2.23 7.61 -12.85
CA THR A 52 2.34 6.19 -13.23
C THR A 52 1.86 5.23 -12.15
N LEU A 53 1.31 5.69 -11.03
CA LEU A 53 0.82 4.83 -9.93
C LEU A 53 -0.21 3.77 -10.37
N ARG A 54 -0.93 4.01 -11.48
CA ARG A 54 -1.80 3.00 -12.11
C ARG A 54 -1.01 1.73 -12.47
N GLN A 55 0.19 1.87 -13.02
CA GLN A 55 1.01 0.73 -13.45
C GLN A 55 1.37 -0.16 -12.26
N LEU A 56 1.69 0.43 -11.11
CA LEU A 56 1.94 -0.30 -9.87
C LEU A 56 0.66 -0.99 -9.34
N HIS A 57 -0.50 -0.34 -9.48
CA HIS A 57 -1.78 -0.92 -9.05
C HIS A 57 -2.20 -2.13 -9.90
N ASP A 58 -1.96 -2.02 -11.21
CA ASP A 58 -2.30 -2.99 -12.25
C ASP A 58 -1.19 -4.02 -12.50
N ASP A 59 -0.07 -3.96 -11.77
CA ASP A 59 1.08 -4.85 -11.93
C ASP A 59 0.64 -6.33 -11.83
N PRO A 60 0.94 -7.16 -12.85
CA PRO A 60 0.56 -8.58 -12.85
C PRO A 60 1.21 -9.38 -11.72
N ASP A 61 2.36 -8.94 -11.21
CA ASP A 61 3.11 -9.62 -10.14
C ASP A 61 2.68 -9.16 -8.74
N ARG A 62 1.71 -8.25 -8.64
CA ARG A 62 1.18 -7.78 -7.37
C ARG A 62 0.55 -8.93 -6.58
N LEU A 63 1.08 -9.18 -5.38
CA LEU A 63 0.50 -10.15 -4.44
C LEU A 63 -0.98 -9.85 -4.15
N ARG A 64 -1.83 -10.85 -4.40
CA ARG A 64 -3.28 -10.78 -4.14
C ARG A 64 -3.74 -11.64 -2.96
N ARG A 65 -2.86 -12.51 -2.46
CA ARG A 65 -3.11 -13.44 -1.36
C ARG A 65 -1.89 -13.54 -0.45
N PRO A 66 -2.06 -13.88 0.84
CA PRO A 66 -0.94 -14.15 1.73
C PRO A 66 -0.12 -15.36 1.26
N LEU A 67 1.18 -15.33 1.55
CA LEU A 67 2.11 -16.41 1.25
C LEU A 67 2.77 -16.90 2.55
N VAL A 68 2.92 -18.20 2.71
CA VAL A 68 3.65 -18.83 3.81
C VAL A 68 4.78 -19.69 3.24
N ARG A 69 5.94 -19.71 3.92
CA ARG A 69 7.07 -20.54 3.47
C ARG A 69 6.91 -21.97 3.98
N ARG A 70 6.92 -22.95 3.06
CA ARG A 70 6.86 -24.39 3.35
C ARG A 70 7.94 -25.11 2.57
N HIS A 71 8.77 -25.88 3.27
CA HIS A 71 9.87 -26.64 2.65
C HIS A 71 10.79 -25.78 1.76
N GLY A 72 11.02 -24.52 2.14
CA GLY A 72 11.83 -23.55 1.40
C GLY A 72 11.05 -22.67 0.41
N GLU A 73 9.85 -23.07 -0.01
CA GLU A 73 9.08 -22.38 -1.06
C GLU A 73 7.94 -21.53 -0.51
N LEU A 74 7.60 -20.43 -1.19
CA LEU A 74 6.43 -19.61 -0.84
C LEU A 74 5.16 -20.19 -1.48
N VAL A 75 4.13 -20.43 -0.68
CA VAL A 75 2.85 -20.96 -1.14
C VAL A 75 1.69 -20.08 -0.71
N GLU A 76 0.70 -19.91 -1.60
CA GLU A 76 -0.52 -19.18 -1.29
C GLU A 76 -1.35 -19.87 -0.20
N VAL A 77 -1.85 -19.07 0.74
CA VAL A 77 -2.72 -19.52 1.83
C VAL A 77 -3.93 -18.61 1.99
N SER A 78 -4.86 -18.97 2.89
CA SER A 78 -5.93 -18.06 3.33
C SER A 78 -5.40 -17.02 4.32
N TRP A 79 -6.18 -15.96 4.56
CA TRP A 79 -5.87 -15.00 5.62
C TRP A 79 -5.89 -15.63 7.01
N GLU A 80 -6.84 -16.54 7.27
CA GLU A 80 -6.95 -17.27 8.54
C GLU A 80 -5.68 -18.10 8.80
N GLU A 81 -5.21 -18.83 7.79
CA GLU A 81 -4.00 -19.64 7.87
C GLU A 81 -2.73 -18.78 8.01
N ALA A 82 -2.67 -17.62 7.35
CA ALA A 82 -1.57 -16.69 7.51
C ALA A 82 -1.48 -16.13 8.93
N PHE A 83 -2.61 -15.73 9.54
CA PHE A 83 -2.62 -15.26 10.93
C PHE A 83 -2.32 -16.38 11.92
N ALA A 84 -2.85 -17.59 11.70
CA ALA A 84 -2.50 -18.75 12.54
C ALA A 84 -0.99 -19.04 12.51
N GLU A 85 -0.33 -18.87 11.36
CA GLU A 85 1.12 -19.03 11.26
C GLU A 85 1.90 -17.92 11.99
N VAL A 86 1.41 -16.67 11.94
CA VAL A 86 1.96 -15.57 12.75
C VAL A 86 1.85 -15.91 14.24
N ASP A 87 0.69 -16.35 14.72
CA ASP A 87 0.48 -16.72 16.13
C ASP A 87 1.40 -17.86 16.55
N ARG A 88 1.53 -18.89 15.71
CA ARG A 88 2.40 -20.05 15.96
C ARG A 88 3.87 -19.66 16.12
N LEU A 89 4.34 -18.64 15.41
CA LEU A 89 5.74 -18.21 15.40
C LEU A 89 6.03 -17.10 16.39
N LEU A 90 5.15 -16.10 16.50
CA LEU A 90 5.40 -14.88 17.26
C LEU A 90 5.10 -15.04 18.76
N LEU A 91 4.03 -15.74 19.13
CA LEU A 91 3.63 -15.86 20.54
C LEU A 91 4.67 -16.60 21.40
N PRO A 92 5.31 -17.69 20.94
CA PRO A 92 6.37 -18.33 21.72
C PRO A 92 7.58 -17.41 21.96
N ILE A 93 7.99 -16.63 20.95
CA ILE A 93 9.09 -15.66 21.07
C ILE A 93 8.77 -14.60 22.13
N LEU A 94 7.55 -14.07 22.10
CA LEU A 94 7.08 -13.09 23.09
C LEU A 94 7.03 -13.68 24.51
N ALA A 95 6.62 -14.94 24.65
CA ALA A 95 6.55 -15.62 25.94
C ALA A 95 7.95 -15.91 26.53
N GLU A 96 8.91 -16.30 25.69
CA GLU A 96 10.25 -16.69 26.11
C GLU A 96 11.18 -15.48 26.34
N HIS A 97 11.13 -14.48 25.45
CA HIS A 97 12.09 -13.39 25.41
C HIS A 97 11.49 -12.02 25.74
N GLY A 98 10.17 -11.94 25.95
CA GLY A 98 9.49 -10.68 26.22
C GLY A 98 9.32 -9.81 24.97
N ARG A 99 8.81 -8.58 25.18
CA ARG A 99 8.44 -7.65 24.10
C ARG A 99 9.65 -7.06 23.37
N ASP A 100 10.79 -6.95 24.05
CA ASP A 100 12.02 -6.37 23.48
C ASP A 100 12.66 -7.27 22.41
N ALA A 101 12.18 -8.50 22.25
CA ALA A 101 12.58 -9.41 21.18
C ALA A 101 11.93 -9.10 19.82
N VAL A 102 10.99 -8.14 19.78
CA VAL A 102 10.22 -7.81 18.57
C VAL A 102 10.53 -6.39 18.14
N ALA A 103 10.78 -6.22 16.85
CA ALA A 103 10.94 -4.92 16.20
C ALA A 103 9.99 -4.82 15.01
N SER A 104 9.56 -3.59 14.71
CA SER A 104 8.84 -3.27 13.48
C SER A 104 9.74 -2.45 12.57
N TYR A 105 9.73 -2.75 11.28
CA TYR A 105 10.41 -1.97 10.25
C TYR A 105 9.39 -1.42 9.28
N VAL A 106 9.28 -0.09 9.23
CA VAL A 106 8.28 0.61 8.42
C VAL A 106 8.97 1.36 7.29
N GLY A 107 8.72 0.94 6.06
CA GLY A 107 9.27 1.55 4.84
C GLY A 107 8.25 2.39 4.06
N ASN A 108 8.62 2.76 2.83
CA ASN A 108 7.72 3.38 1.85
C ASN A 108 6.61 2.37 1.45
N PRO A 109 5.32 2.76 1.36
CA PRO A 109 4.73 4.09 1.54
C PRO A 109 4.36 4.51 2.96
N ASN A 110 4.40 3.59 3.93
CA ASN A 110 3.93 3.91 5.28
C ASN A 110 4.73 5.04 5.93
N ALA A 111 6.04 5.15 5.68
CA ALA A 111 6.86 6.26 6.16
C ALA A 111 6.38 7.65 5.71
N HIS A 112 5.64 7.74 4.60
CA HIS A 112 5.10 8.98 4.04
C HIS A 112 3.57 9.02 4.00
N ASN A 113 2.92 8.08 4.69
CA ASN A 113 1.47 7.98 4.77
C ASN A 113 1.07 7.94 6.24
N LEU A 114 0.58 9.07 6.76
CA LEU A 114 0.19 9.21 8.16
C LEU A 114 -0.84 8.16 8.60
N ALA A 115 -1.77 7.79 7.73
CA ALA A 115 -2.73 6.73 8.05
C ALA A 115 -2.02 5.40 8.27
N GLY A 116 -1.04 5.05 7.43
CA GLY A 116 -0.23 3.85 7.60
C GLY A 116 0.54 3.82 8.92
N LEU A 117 1.03 4.96 9.41
CA LEU A 117 1.73 5.04 10.71
C LEU A 117 0.81 4.93 11.93
N LEU A 118 -0.45 5.34 11.82
CA LEU A 118 -1.37 5.33 12.95
C LEU A 118 -1.97 3.96 13.27
N TYR A 119 -1.90 3.02 12.33
CA TYR A 119 -2.50 1.69 12.46
C TYR A 119 -1.46 0.54 12.48
N VAL A 120 -0.17 0.86 12.56
CA VAL A 120 0.95 -0.10 12.64
C VAL A 120 1.63 0.03 14.00
#